data_AF-A0A0B5FIZ4-F1
#
_entry.id   AF-A0A0B5FIZ4-F1
#
_cell.length_a   1.000
_cell.length_b   1.000
_cell.length_c   1.000
_cell.angle_alpha   90.00
_cell.angle_beta   90.00
_cell.angle_gamma   90.00
#
_symmetry.space_group_name_H-M   'P 1'
#
loop_
_entity.id
_entity.type
_entity.pdbx_description
1 polymer ?
#
loop_
_entity_poly.entity_id
_entity_poly.type
_entity_poly.pdbx_seq_one_letter_code
_entity_poly.pdbx_strand_id
1 'polypeptide(L)'
;MAVFSRLALLLTLLMSACAPASEPLIGDPQRPYAPAREPQVGDILHLPTGHFVEEQEMLDVLADARIVYVGESHDNMASHRLQQRIIEHLSNQRPGQVAIGMEMFTPEQQEALDQWVAGELSEKEFLKQSDWYGTWRMDFDFYSDIMQLARQRRIPVIGLNAPRDLVRMVGGTEIADLDEETRARIPEMDFDDPYQKALTEAVHGGHEPNGNAFGGFLRVQTLWDESMADNIARYLQSPPGKNKQMVVLAGGNHIRYGFGIPRRVFRRLPTSYALVGNHELEIPEDKKDRLMDVRMPRFPMPAWDFEVYTRYEGLNSEKVMLGVRLDDEEGAVRIAGVMPDSVAGRAGLKEGDLILQIDGQPVEENFDLVYAVKQKKPGDTAQLVIERAGEQLEIEAIFETPASE
;
A
#
# COMPACT_ATOMS: atom_id res chain seq x y z
N MET A 1 -76.34 28.16 -40.23
CA MET A 1 -76.71 26.78 -40.59
C MET A 1 -75.57 26.16 -41.38
N ALA A 2 -74.82 25.23 -40.79
CA ALA A 2 -74.20 24.08 -41.46
C ALA A 2 -73.60 23.18 -40.36
N VAL A 3 -73.91 21.89 -40.48
CA VAL A 3 -73.65 20.79 -39.54
C VAL A 3 -72.31 20.12 -39.86
N PHE A 4 -71.74 19.39 -38.89
CA PHE A 4 -70.92 18.15 -38.94
C PHE A 4 -69.75 18.25 -37.94
N SER A 5 -69.83 17.66 -36.73
CA SER A 5 -69.75 16.24 -36.35
C SER A 5 -68.32 15.71 -36.17
N ARG A 6 -67.99 15.40 -34.90
CA ARG A 6 -67.18 14.28 -34.36
C ARG A 6 -65.66 14.22 -34.59
N LEU A 7 -64.97 14.22 -33.43
CA LEU A 7 -64.01 13.21 -32.95
C LEU A 7 -62.67 13.03 -33.70
N ALA A 8 -61.57 13.50 -33.11
CA ALA A 8 -60.25 12.84 -33.16
C ALA A 8 -59.32 13.53 -32.13
N LEU A 9 -59.08 12.90 -30.98
CA LEU A 9 -57.92 12.06 -30.67
C LEU A 9 -56.64 12.86 -30.37
N LEU A 10 -56.23 12.83 -29.09
CA LEU A 10 -54.91 13.21 -28.62
C LEU A 10 -53.83 12.57 -29.50
N LEU A 11 -52.96 13.39 -30.08
CA LEU A 11 -51.67 12.93 -30.61
C LEU A 11 -50.58 13.56 -29.74
N THR A 12 -50.34 12.97 -28.56
CA THR A 12 -49.04 13.11 -27.88
C THR A 12 -48.01 12.41 -28.76
N LEU A 13 -47.27 13.18 -29.55
CA LEU A 13 -46.07 12.69 -30.23
C LEU A 13 -45.10 12.18 -29.16
N LEU A 14 -45.05 10.86 -28.99
CA LEU A 14 -43.93 10.15 -28.41
C LEU A 14 -42.73 10.40 -29.34
N MET A 15 -41.93 11.40 -29.00
CA MET A 15 -40.54 11.48 -29.45
C MET A 15 -39.80 10.31 -28.81
N SER A 16 -39.91 9.13 -29.41
CA SER A 16 -39.00 8.01 -29.15
C SER A 16 -37.63 8.46 -29.64
N ALA A 17 -36.86 9.07 -28.74
CA ALA A 17 -35.45 9.26 -28.91
C ALA A 17 -34.84 7.87 -29.10
N CYS A 18 -34.60 7.49 -30.36
CA CYS A 18 -33.68 6.42 -30.68
C CYS A 18 -32.30 6.93 -30.26
N ALA A 19 -31.90 6.65 -29.01
CA ALA A 19 -30.50 6.71 -28.67
C ALA A 19 -29.79 5.81 -29.69
N PRO A 20 -28.79 6.32 -30.45
CA PRO A 20 -27.98 5.42 -31.26
C PRO A 20 -27.38 4.42 -30.27
N ALA A 21 -27.75 3.15 -30.42
CA ALA A 21 -27.03 2.09 -29.76
C ALA A 21 -25.57 2.29 -30.18
N SER A 22 -24.72 2.70 -29.24
CA SER A 22 -23.29 2.83 -29.49
C SER A 22 -22.83 1.52 -30.12
N GLU A 23 -22.20 1.59 -31.30
CA GLU A 23 -21.67 0.40 -31.95
C GLU A 23 -20.83 -0.37 -30.91
N PRO A 24 -21.09 -1.67 -30.70
CA PRO A 24 -20.37 -2.43 -29.70
C PRO A 24 -18.87 -2.37 -30.03
N LEU A 25 -18.06 -2.04 -29.02
CA LEU A 25 -16.61 -2.07 -29.16
C LEU A 25 -16.16 -3.41 -29.75
N ILE A 26 -15.18 -3.38 -30.65
CA ILE A 26 -14.55 -4.60 -31.16
C ILE A 26 -13.73 -5.18 -29.99
N GLY A 27 -14.32 -6.15 -29.27
CA GLY A 27 -13.66 -6.86 -28.18
C GLY A 27 -13.76 -6.20 -26.80
N ASP A 28 -12.91 -6.64 -25.88
CA ASP A 28 -12.81 -6.11 -24.53
C ASP A 28 -11.77 -4.98 -24.48
N PRO A 29 -12.15 -3.72 -24.23
CA PRO A 29 -11.18 -2.61 -24.22
C PRO A 29 -10.12 -2.73 -23.10
N GLN A 30 -10.37 -3.53 -22.06
CA GLN A 30 -9.37 -3.81 -21.02
C GLN A 30 -8.36 -4.87 -21.45
N ARG A 31 -8.71 -5.67 -22.45
CA ARG A 31 -7.87 -6.71 -23.07
C ARG A 31 -8.10 -6.69 -24.59
N PRO A 32 -7.60 -5.65 -25.29
CA PRO A 32 -7.89 -5.43 -26.71
C PRO A 32 -7.47 -6.62 -27.59
N TYR A 33 -6.41 -7.32 -27.18
CA TYR A 33 -5.95 -8.56 -27.78
C TYR A 33 -5.89 -9.65 -26.72
N ALA A 34 -6.52 -10.79 -27.01
CA ALA A 34 -6.44 -11.95 -26.14
C ALA A 34 -5.04 -12.58 -26.22
N PRO A 35 -4.48 -13.06 -25.08
CA PRO A 35 -3.20 -13.75 -25.10
C PRO A 35 -3.28 -15.06 -25.89
N ALA A 36 -2.16 -15.50 -26.45
CA ALA A 36 -2.08 -16.73 -27.25
C ALA A 36 -2.39 -18.01 -26.45
N ARG A 37 -2.31 -17.94 -25.12
CA ARG A 37 -2.63 -18.99 -24.14
C ARG A 37 -3.03 -18.34 -22.81
N GLU A 38 -3.62 -19.14 -21.93
CA GLU A 38 -3.85 -18.71 -20.55
C GLU A 38 -2.51 -18.40 -19.85
N PRO A 39 -2.45 -17.33 -19.02
CA PRO A 39 -1.28 -17.00 -18.22
C PRO A 39 -0.94 -18.06 -17.17
N GLN A 40 0.33 -18.15 -16.83
CA GLN A 40 0.93 -19.02 -15.83
C GLN A 40 1.81 -18.20 -14.88
N VAL A 41 2.06 -18.72 -13.68
CA VAL A 41 2.97 -18.08 -12.73
C VAL A 41 4.35 -17.88 -13.36
N GLY A 42 4.87 -16.65 -13.32
CA GLY A 42 6.12 -16.23 -13.94
C GLY A 42 5.95 -15.54 -15.30
N ASP A 43 4.77 -15.62 -15.92
CA ASP A 43 4.52 -14.91 -17.17
C ASP A 43 4.46 -13.39 -16.98
N ILE A 44 4.88 -12.67 -18.03
CA ILE A 44 4.72 -11.22 -18.15
C ILE A 44 3.94 -10.96 -19.44
N LEU A 45 2.77 -10.33 -19.31
CA LEU A 45 1.91 -10.02 -20.44
C LEU A 45 1.92 -8.51 -20.70
N HIS A 46 2.29 -8.11 -21.92
CA HIS A 46 2.06 -6.75 -22.38
C HIS A 46 0.58 -6.60 -22.76
N LEU A 47 -0.22 -6.07 -21.84
CA LEU A 47 -1.68 -6.04 -21.94
C LEU A 47 -2.21 -5.31 -23.18
N PRO A 48 -1.63 -4.18 -23.63
CA PRO A 48 -2.11 -3.50 -24.83
C PRO A 48 -2.01 -4.33 -26.11
N THR A 49 -1.16 -5.36 -26.17
CA THR A 49 -0.94 -6.18 -27.38
C THR A 49 -1.23 -7.66 -27.20
N GLY A 50 -1.46 -8.15 -25.98
CA GLY A 50 -1.71 -9.57 -25.71
C GLY A 50 -0.49 -10.47 -25.90
N HIS A 51 0.73 -9.90 -25.96
CA HIS A 51 1.96 -10.66 -26.15
C HIS A 51 2.64 -10.94 -24.81
N PHE A 52 3.02 -12.20 -24.60
CA PHE A 52 3.97 -12.55 -23.54
C PHE A 52 5.35 -12.03 -23.93
N VAL A 53 6.06 -11.47 -22.95
CA VAL A 53 7.40 -10.90 -23.11
C VAL A 53 8.34 -11.50 -22.08
N GLU A 54 9.63 -11.48 -22.37
CA GLU A 54 10.66 -11.80 -21.38
C GLU A 54 10.84 -10.65 -20.39
N GLU A 55 11.32 -10.96 -19.17
CA GLU A 55 11.50 -9.94 -18.13
C GLU A 55 12.43 -8.81 -18.59
N GLN A 56 13.51 -9.15 -19.30
CA GLN A 56 14.44 -8.15 -19.81
C GLN A 56 13.78 -7.20 -20.83
N GLU A 57 12.86 -7.69 -21.66
CA GLU A 57 12.14 -6.86 -22.65
C GLU A 57 11.21 -5.86 -21.96
N MET A 58 10.50 -6.29 -20.91
CA MET A 58 9.73 -5.37 -20.07
C MET A 58 10.65 -4.32 -19.43
N LEU A 59 11.73 -4.76 -18.77
CA LEU A 59 12.67 -3.87 -18.07
C LEU A 59 13.29 -2.81 -18.99
N ASP A 60 13.64 -3.19 -20.23
CA ASP A 60 14.17 -2.27 -21.23
C ASP A 60 13.16 -1.19 -21.62
N VAL A 61 11.87 -1.55 -21.75
CA VAL A 61 10.78 -0.57 -21.98
C VAL A 61 10.61 0.37 -20.78
N LEU A 62 10.66 -0.17 -19.56
CA LEU A 62 10.53 0.63 -18.33
C LEU A 62 11.67 1.66 -18.17
N ALA A 63 12.86 1.37 -18.71
CA ALA A 63 14.02 2.28 -18.64
C ALA A 63 13.82 3.62 -19.37
N ASP A 64 12.90 3.69 -20.33
CA ASP A 64 12.60 4.89 -21.10
C ASP A 64 11.53 5.80 -20.43
N ALA A 65 10.76 5.26 -19.49
CA ALA A 65 9.75 6.03 -18.77
C ALA A 65 10.37 6.95 -17.70
N ARG A 66 9.87 8.17 -17.55
CA ARG A 66 10.31 9.07 -16.46
C ARG A 66 9.85 8.55 -15.09
N ILE A 67 8.68 7.93 -15.05
CA ILE A 67 8.08 7.37 -13.84
C ILE A 67 7.62 5.94 -14.13
N VAL A 68 7.99 5.00 -13.27
CA VAL A 68 7.50 3.61 -13.33
C VAL A 68 6.63 3.38 -12.11
N TYR A 69 5.34 3.14 -12.32
CA TYR A 69 4.41 2.79 -11.26
C TYR A 69 4.31 1.28 -11.14
N VAL A 70 4.59 0.74 -9.95
CA VAL A 70 4.56 -0.70 -9.69
C VAL A 70 3.48 -0.98 -8.65
N GLY A 71 2.32 -1.43 -9.14
CA GLY A 71 1.18 -1.84 -8.33
C GLY A 71 1.46 -3.13 -7.58
N GLU A 72 1.05 -3.17 -6.32
CA GLU A 72 1.41 -4.27 -5.41
C GLU A 72 0.23 -4.72 -4.54
N SER A 73 0.31 -5.98 -4.11
CA SER A 73 -0.47 -6.51 -2.99
C SER A 73 0.40 -6.47 -1.73
N HIS A 74 -0.08 -5.72 -0.75
CA HIS A 74 0.63 -5.28 0.46
C HIS A 74 1.32 -6.38 1.26
N ASP A 75 0.78 -7.60 1.25
CA ASP A 75 1.23 -8.74 2.02
C ASP A 75 1.74 -9.90 1.15
N ASN A 76 2.19 -9.59 -0.09
CA ASN A 76 2.73 -10.56 -1.02
C ASN A 76 4.20 -10.26 -1.38
N MET A 77 5.10 -11.11 -0.89
CA MET A 77 6.54 -11.05 -1.19
C MET A 77 6.86 -11.09 -2.68
N ALA A 78 6.04 -11.77 -3.50
CA ALA A 78 6.26 -11.80 -4.94
C ALA A 78 6.12 -10.40 -5.57
N SER A 79 5.17 -9.59 -5.09
CA SER A 79 5.01 -8.19 -5.49
C SER A 79 6.26 -7.37 -5.16
N HIS A 80 6.77 -7.49 -3.93
CA HIS A 80 7.93 -6.72 -3.48
C HIS A 80 9.23 -7.15 -4.17
N ARG A 81 9.40 -8.43 -4.50
CA ARG A 81 10.54 -8.87 -5.32
C ARG A 81 10.50 -8.30 -6.74
N LEU A 82 9.32 -8.16 -7.34
CA LEU A 82 9.19 -7.48 -8.63
C LEU A 82 9.62 -6.02 -8.53
N GLN A 83 9.16 -5.30 -7.50
CA GLN A 83 9.57 -3.92 -7.21
C GLN A 83 11.09 -3.82 -7.07
N GLN A 84 11.71 -4.70 -6.27
CA GLN A 84 13.15 -4.76 -6.07
C GLN A 84 13.90 -4.98 -7.39
N ARG A 85 13.48 -5.94 -8.23
CA ARG A 85 14.13 -6.22 -9.53
C ARG A 85 14.08 -5.03 -10.48
N ILE A 86 12.94 -4.32 -10.54
CA ILE A 86 12.79 -3.10 -11.35
C ILE A 86 13.74 -2.00 -10.84
N ILE A 87 13.76 -1.74 -9.54
CA ILE A 87 14.64 -0.72 -8.92
C ILE A 87 16.12 -1.06 -9.16
N GLU A 88 16.49 -2.32 -8.97
CA GLU A 88 17.86 -2.79 -9.20
C GLU A 88 18.26 -2.60 -10.67
N HIS A 89 17.42 -3.03 -11.61
CA HIS A 89 17.67 -2.88 -13.03
C HIS A 89 17.88 -1.42 -13.44
N LEU A 90 16.93 -0.53 -13.09
CA LEU A 90 17.00 0.89 -13.44
C LEU A 90 18.19 1.58 -12.79
N SER A 91 18.50 1.26 -11.52
CA SER A 91 19.64 1.83 -10.82
C SER A 91 21.00 1.31 -11.34
N ASN A 92 21.05 0.10 -11.91
CA ASN A 92 22.22 -0.40 -12.65
C ASN A 92 22.43 0.38 -13.95
N GLN A 93 21.35 0.64 -14.71
CA GLN A 93 21.45 1.37 -15.97
C GLN A 93 21.79 2.86 -15.78
N ARG A 94 21.22 3.51 -14.76
CA ARG A 94 21.42 4.93 -14.49
C ARG A 94 21.80 5.18 -13.02
N PRO A 95 23.03 4.81 -12.59
CA PRO A 95 23.48 5.01 -11.22
C PRO A 95 23.34 6.45 -10.76
N GLY A 96 22.78 6.64 -9.56
CA GLY A 96 22.55 7.97 -8.99
C GLY A 96 21.48 8.79 -9.72
N GLN A 97 20.74 8.23 -10.68
CA GLN A 97 19.63 8.92 -11.36
C GLN A 97 18.26 8.27 -11.08
N VAL A 98 18.18 7.35 -10.13
CA VAL A 98 16.90 6.76 -9.69
C VAL A 98 16.53 7.31 -8.30
N ALA A 99 15.23 7.44 -8.05
CA ALA A 99 14.62 7.66 -6.74
C ALA A 99 13.44 6.68 -6.56
N ILE A 100 13.07 6.40 -5.32
CA ILE A 100 11.94 5.52 -4.98
C ILE A 100 10.90 6.39 -4.27
N GLY A 101 9.65 6.36 -4.75
CA GLY A 101 8.51 6.94 -4.05
C GLY A 101 7.69 5.83 -3.39
N MET A 102 7.37 5.96 -2.12
CA MET A 102 6.68 4.92 -1.33
C MET A 102 5.40 5.45 -0.68
N GLU A 103 4.27 4.78 -0.97
CA GLU A 103 2.99 5.00 -0.27
C GLU A 103 3.08 4.74 1.24
N MET A 104 3.99 3.86 1.64
CA MET A 104 4.17 3.41 3.02
C MET A 104 4.64 4.50 3.97
N PHE A 105 5.15 5.61 3.42
CA PHE A 105 5.68 6.73 4.17
C PHE A 105 4.97 8.04 3.80
N THR A 106 4.93 8.97 4.74
CA THR A 106 4.50 10.36 4.57
C THR A 106 5.71 11.28 4.54
N PRO A 107 5.56 12.55 4.10
CA PRO A 107 6.65 13.53 4.16
C PRO A 107 7.20 13.80 5.56
N GLU A 108 6.45 13.51 6.63
CA GLU A 108 6.89 13.71 8.02
C GLU A 108 8.03 12.75 8.39
N GLN A 109 8.12 11.61 7.70
CA GLN A 109 9.16 10.59 7.92
C GLN A 109 10.43 10.82 7.07
N GLN A 110 10.51 11.92 6.30
CA GLN A 110 11.57 12.14 5.32
C GLN A 110 12.97 12.20 5.95
N GLU A 111 13.11 12.77 7.15
CA GLU A 111 14.40 12.81 7.86
C GLU A 111 14.90 11.38 8.19
N ALA A 112 14.03 10.51 8.70
CA ALA A 112 14.38 9.13 9.00
C ALA A 112 14.75 8.35 7.73
N LEU A 113 14.04 8.61 6.62
CA LEU A 113 14.34 8.03 5.30
C LEU A 113 15.72 8.46 4.79
N ASP A 114 16.04 9.75 4.89
CA ASP A 114 17.32 10.29 4.45
C ASP A 114 18.49 9.73 5.27
N GLN A 115 18.35 9.68 6.60
CA GLN A 115 19.35 9.09 7.50
C GLN A 115 19.48 7.57 7.30
N TRP A 116 18.38 6.86 7.03
CA TRP A 116 18.42 5.45 6.66
C TRP A 116 19.24 5.23 5.39
N VAL A 117 18.96 5.98 4.33
CA VAL A 117 19.69 5.87 3.05
C VAL A 117 21.16 6.29 3.23
N ALA A 118 21.45 7.23 4.12
CA ALA A 118 22.81 7.65 4.45
C ALA A 118 23.61 6.57 5.22
N GLY A 119 22.93 5.58 5.79
CA GLY A 119 23.53 4.53 6.64
C GLY A 119 23.78 4.99 8.07
N GLU A 120 23.06 6.01 8.53
CA GLU A 120 23.25 6.65 9.84
C GLU A 120 22.41 5.99 10.94
N LEU A 121 21.34 5.29 10.56
CA LEU A 121 20.45 4.57 11.49
C LEU A 121 20.66 3.05 11.40
N SER A 122 20.66 2.37 12.53
CA SER A 122 20.33 0.94 12.57
C SER A 122 18.88 0.70 12.13
N GLU A 123 18.51 -0.55 11.86
CA GLU A 123 17.11 -0.88 11.54
C GLU A 123 16.17 -0.56 12.70
N LYS A 124 16.55 -0.89 13.94
CA LYS A 124 15.76 -0.58 15.13
C LYS A 124 15.52 0.92 15.25
N GLU A 125 16.57 1.74 15.12
CA GLU A 125 16.46 3.21 15.18
C GLU A 125 15.60 3.76 14.05
N PHE A 126 15.75 3.24 12.82
CA PHE A 126 14.93 3.65 11.69
C PHE A 126 13.44 3.34 11.89
N LEU A 127 13.11 2.13 12.33
CA LEU A 127 11.71 1.74 12.56
C LEU A 127 11.04 2.57 13.66
N LYS A 128 11.81 2.95 14.69
CA LYS A 128 11.36 3.84 15.75
C LYS A 128 11.18 5.28 15.26
N GLN A 129 12.23 5.86 14.66
CA GLN A 129 12.21 7.26 14.22
C GLN A 129 11.21 7.50 13.09
N SER A 130 11.02 6.53 12.20
CA SER A 130 9.98 6.61 11.17
C SER A 130 8.59 6.29 11.70
N ASP A 131 8.41 5.78 12.92
CA ASP A 131 7.12 5.24 13.39
C ASP A 131 6.48 4.29 12.35
N TRP A 132 7.27 3.33 11.84
CA TRP A 132 6.83 2.41 10.79
C TRP A 132 5.55 1.65 11.17
N TYR A 133 5.52 1.11 12.39
CA TYR A 133 4.39 0.30 12.86
C TYR A 133 3.18 1.16 13.29
N GLY A 134 3.37 2.40 13.73
CA GLY A 134 2.26 3.33 13.97
C GLY A 134 1.66 3.86 12.67
N THR A 135 2.47 4.02 11.62
CA THR A 135 2.04 4.56 10.32
C THR A 135 1.48 3.49 9.40
N TRP A 136 2.29 2.49 9.03
CA TRP A 136 1.96 1.52 7.99
C TRP A 136 1.38 0.20 8.52
N ARG A 137 1.68 -0.15 9.78
CA ARG A 137 1.10 -1.31 10.50
C ARG A 137 1.32 -2.66 9.83
N MET A 138 2.27 -2.75 8.91
CA MET A 138 2.68 -4.00 8.29
C MET A 138 4.05 -4.43 8.79
N ASP A 139 4.34 -5.71 8.59
CA ASP A 139 5.64 -6.24 8.90
C ASP A 139 6.69 -5.63 7.96
N PHE A 140 7.70 -4.98 8.53
CA PHE A 140 8.78 -4.34 7.75
C PHE A 140 9.52 -5.32 6.84
N ASP A 141 9.53 -6.61 7.15
CA ASP A 141 10.30 -7.62 6.40
C ASP A 141 9.82 -7.72 4.95
N PHE A 142 8.54 -7.40 4.67
CA PHE A 142 8.01 -7.30 3.32
C PHE A 142 8.75 -6.26 2.45
N TYR A 143 9.25 -5.19 3.08
CA TYR A 143 9.89 -4.04 2.42
C TYR A 143 11.40 -3.97 2.67
N SER A 144 11.91 -4.80 3.60
CA SER A 144 13.29 -4.76 4.08
C SER A 144 14.32 -4.81 2.95
N ASP A 145 14.18 -5.74 2.01
CA ASP A 145 15.10 -5.90 0.87
C ASP A 145 15.14 -4.66 -0.04
N ILE A 146 14.00 -4.00 -0.26
CA ILE A 146 13.91 -2.76 -1.04
C ILE A 146 14.61 -1.63 -0.28
N MET A 147 14.38 -1.52 1.02
CA MET A 147 15.00 -0.49 1.87
C MET A 147 16.51 -0.68 1.99
N GLN A 148 16.97 -1.92 2.10
CA GLN A 148 18.40 -2.26 2.09
C GLN A 148 19.04 -1.94 0.74
N LEU A 149 18.39 -2.27 -0.37
CA LEU A 149 18.85 -1.90 -1.71
C LEU A 149 18.99 -0.38 -1.85
N ALA A 150 18.00 0.38 -1.37
CA ALA A 150 18.02 1.84 -1.39
C ALA A 150 19.23 2.41 -0.62
N ARG A 151 19.49 1.90 0.59
CA ARG A 151 20.66 2.24 1.40
C ARG A 151 21.97 1.89 0.71
N GLN A 152 22.12 0.65 0.25
CA GLN A 152 23.35 0.16 -0.38
C GLN A 152 23.74 0.99 -1.60
N ARG A 153 22.74 1.43 -2.39
CA ARG A 153 22.95 2.19 -3.64
C ARG A 153 22.78 3.71 -3.48
N ARG A 154 22.54 4.20 -2.26
CA ARG A 154 22.25 5.62 -1.96
C ARG A 154 21.11 6.18 -2.82
N ILE A 155 20.06 5.38 -3.03
CA ILE A 155 18.87 5.77 -3.78
C ILE A 155 17.94 6.54 -2.82
N PRO A 156 17.58 7.80 -3.11
CA PRO A 156 16.63 8.55 -2.30
C PRO A 156 15.28 7.83 -2.21
N VAL A 157 14.73 7.74 -1.01
CA VAL A 157 13.37 7.22 -0.74
C VAL A 157 12.50 8.39 -0.30
N ILE A 158 11.36 8.57 -0.96
CA ILE A 158 10.48 9.72 -0.76
C ILE A 158 9.14 9.23 -0.22
N GLY A 159 8.72 9.78 0.92
CA GLY A 159 7.40 9.53 1.50
C GLY A 159 6.31 10.24 0.70
N LEU A 160 5.31 9.49 0.24
CA LEU A 160 4.30 9.99 -0.68
C LEU A 160 2.95 10.28 -0.02
N ASN A 161 2.60 9.57 1.05
CA ASN A 161 1.21 9.49 1.48
C ASN A 161 0.81 10.64 2.41
N ALA A 162 -0.50 10.78 2.63
CA ALA A 162 -1.08 11.80 3.49
C ALA A 162 -0.83 11.47 4.99
N PRO A 163 -0.53 12.47 5.82
CA PRO A 163 -0.47 12.32 7.28
C PRO A 163 -1.76 11.74 7.88
N ARG A 164 -1.63 10.87 8.90
CA ARG A 164 -2.76 10.14 9.50
C ARG A 164 -3.81 11.05 10.14
N ASP A 165 -3.38 12.15 10.73
CA ASP A 165 -4.28 13.16 11.31
C ASP A 165 -5.12 13.82 10.21
N LEU A 166 -4.50 14.16 9.07
CA LEU A 166 -5.18 14.74 7.92
C LEU A 166 -6.21 13.78 7.33
N VAL A 167 -5.86 12.50 7.20
CA VAL A 167 -6.78 11.43 6.76
C VAL A 167 -8.00 11.35 7.68
N ARG A 168 -7.80 11.37 9.00
CA ARG A 168 -8.89 11.33 9.98
C ARG A 168 -9.82 12.54 9.84
N MET A 169 -9.26 13.74 9.68
CA MET A 169 -10.02 14.97 9.55
C MET A 169 -10.84 15.00 8.24
N VAL A 170 -10.21 14.71 7.10
CA VAL A 170 -10.87 14.71 5.78
C VAL A 170 -11.92 13.60 5.64
N GLY A 171 -11.70 12.45 6.29
CA GLY A 171 -12.72 11.39 6.33
C GLY A 171 -13.96 11.80 7.12
N GLY A 172 -13.77 12.45 8.27
CA GLY A 172 -14.87 12.79 9.19
C GLY A 172 -15.56 14.12 8.94
N THR A 173 -15.00 15.02 8.12
CA THR A 173 -15.51 16.38 7.95
C THR A 173 -15.37 16.83 6.50
N GLU A 174 -16.36 17.59 6.00
CA GLU A 174 -16.26 18.19 4.67
C GLU A 174 -15.12 19.19 4.61
N ILE A 175 -14.36 19.21 3.51
CA ILE A 175 -13.17 20.06 3.39
C ILE A 175 -13.50 21.53 3.60
N ALA A 176 -14.67 21.99 3.12
CA ALA A 176 -15.12 23.37 3.28
C ALA A 176 -15.34 23.81 4.73
N ASP A 177 -15.56 22.85 5.64
CA ASP A 177 -15.83 23.09 7.06
C ASP A 177 -14.56 22.98 7.93
N LEU A 178 -13.43 22.57 7.35
CA LEU A 178 -12.13 22.52 8.04
C LEU A 178 -11.56 23.94 8.22
N ASP A 179 -10.79 24.12 9.30
CA ASP A 179 -10.08 25.37 9.55
C ASP A 179 -9.03 25.67 8.46
N GLU A 180 -8.59 26.92 8.38
CA GLU A 180 -7.68 27.39 7.33
C GLU A 180 -6.30 26.70 7.38
N GLU A 181 -5.80 26.38 8.57
CA GLU A 181 -4.49 25.74 8.76
C GLU A 181 -4.53 24.30 8.24
N THR A 182 -5.58 23.55 8.58
CA THR A 182 -5.82 22.20 8.08
C THR A 182 -6.02 22.22 6.57
N ARG A 183 -6.83 23.14 6.03
CA ARG A 183 -7.06 23.25 4.57
C ARG A 183 -5.78 23.54 3.79
N ALA A 184 -4.86 24.34 4.35
CA ALA A 184 -3.58 24.65 3.70
C ALA A 184 -2.65 23.43 3.56
N ARG A 185 -2.87 22.36 4.34
CA ARG A 185 -2.12 21.09 4.25
C ARG A 185 -2.70 20.13 3.21
N ILE A 186 -3.92 20.37 2.73
CA ILE A 186 -4.60 19.49 1.76
C ILE A 186 -4.15 19.89 0.34
N PRO A 187 -3.69 18.94 -0.50
CA PRO A 187 -3.36 19.24 -1.89
C PRO A 187 -4.62 19.64 -2.68
N GLU A 188 -4.44 20.10 -3.91
CA GLU A 188 -5.58 20.26 -4.83
C GLU A 188 -6.34 18.93 -4.98
N MET A 189 -7.64 18.94 -4.70
CA MET A 189 -8.52 17.77 -4.71
C MET A 189 -9.40 17.75 -5.95
N ASP A 190 -9.28 16.71 -6.78
CA ASP A 190 -10.18 16.47 -7.92
C ASP A 190 -11.13 15.30 -7.63
N PHE A 191 -12.40 15.66 -7.40
CA PHE A 191 -13.52 14.75 -7.17
C PHE A 191 -14.34 14.47 -8.44
N ASP A 192 -14.01 15.12 -9.55
CA ASP A 192 -14.79 15.07 -10.78
C ASP A 192 -14.37 13.92 -11.70
N ASP A 193 -13.35 13.13 -11.33
CA ASP A 193 -12.92 11.96 -12.09
C ASP A 193 -13.95 10.82 -11.99
N PRO A 194 -14.71 10.54 -13.08
CA PRO A 194 -15.76 9.52 -13.03
C PRO A 194 -15.19 8.11 -12.94
N TYR A 195 -13.97 7.86 -13.39
CA TYR A 195 -13.36 6.54 -13.41
C TYR A 195 -12.75 6.19 -12.05
N GLN A 196 -12.06 7.15 -11.42
CA GLN A 196 -11.57 6.96 -10.05
C GLN A 196 -12.75 6.78 -9.09
N LYS A 197 -13.81 7.56 -9.23
CA LYS A 197 -15.02 7.40 -8.43
C LYS A 197 -15.65 6.01 -8.62
N ALA A 198 -15.85 5.57 -9.86
CA ALA A 198 -16.43 4.26 -10.15
C ALA A 198 -15.55 3.10 -9.64
N LEU A 199 -14.22 3.22 -9.75
CA LEU A 199 -13.28 2.24 -9.19
C LEU A 199 -13.40 2.19 -7.67
N THR A 200 -13.41 3.34 -7.01
CA THR A 200 -13.56 3.48 -5.55
C THR A 200 -14.89 2.91 -5.06
N GLU A 201 -15.99 3.22 -5.75
CA GLU A 201 -17.33 2.66 -5.50
C GLU A 201 -17.34 1.14 -5.62
N ALA A 202 -16.67 0.57 -6.61
CA ALA A 202 -16.64 -0.87 -6.77
C ALA A 202 -15.86 -1.56 -5.67
N VAL A 203 -14.62 -1.12 -5.42
CA VAL A 203 -13.72 -1.76 -4.44
C VAL A 203 -14.27 -1.62 -3.01
N HIS A 204 -14.97 -0.53 -2.68
CA HIS A 204 -15.36 -0.23 -1.30
C HIS A 204 -16.88 -0.06 -1.06
N GLY A 205 -17.66 0.20 -2.10
CA GLY A 205 -19.12 0.37 -2.00
C GLY A 205 -19.90 -0.92 -1.76
N GLY A 206 -19.26 -2.09 -1.93
CA GLY A 206 -19.85 -3.38 -1.55
C GLY A 206 -19.97 -3.61 -0.04
N HIS A 207 -19.52 -2.67 0.80
CA HIS A 207 -19.40 -2.86 2.25
C HIS A 207 -20.36 -2.06 3.13
N GLU A 208 -21.15 -1.09 2.63
CA GLU A 208 -22.02 -0.32 3.54
C GLU A 208 -23.40 0.09 2.99
N PRO A 209 -24.49 -0.10 3.78
CA PRO A 209 -25.86 0.28 3.37
C PRO A 209 -26.14 1.79 3.27
N ASN A 210 -25.19 2.68 3.60
CA ASN A 210 -25.44 4.10 3.83
C ASN A 210 -24.53 5.02 2.99
N GLY A 211 -25.13 5.83 2.11
CA GLY A 211 -24.41 6.71 1.17
C GLY A 211 -23.49 7.79 1.79
N ASN A 212 -23.66 8.15 3.06
CA ASN A 212 -22.77 9.13 3.74
C ASN A 212 -21.39 8.55 4.07
N ALA A 213 -21.28 7.25 4.38
CA ALA A 213 -20.00 6.62 4.66
C ALA A 213 -19.13 6.50 3.41
N PHE A 214 -19.76 6.25 2.25
CA PHE A 214 -19.08 6.25 0.98
C PHE A 214 -18.48 7.63 0.62
N GLY A 215 -19.19 8.73 0.93
CA GLY A 215 -18.68 10.08 0.71
C GLY A 215 -17.38 10.36 1.48
N GLY A 216 -17.33 9.99 2.76
CA GLY A 216 -16.11 10.11 3.58
C GLY A 216 -14.97 9.25 3.06
N PHE A 217 -15.27 8.01 2.65
CA PHE A 217 -14.27 7.12 2.07
C PHE A 217 -13.71 7.66 0.73
N LEU A 218 -14.58 8.11 -0.18
CA LEU A 218 -14.15 8.71 -1.46
C LEU A 218 -13.26 9.93 -1.24
N ARG A 219 -13.54 10.76 -0.22
CA ARG A 219 -12.67 11.88 0.15
C ARG A 219 -11.28 11.41 0.57
N VAL A 220 -11.21 10.36 1.40
CA VAL A 220 -9.95 9.79 1.87
C VAL A 220 -9.17 9.14 0.72
N GLN A 221 -9.83 8.35 -0.13
CA GLN A 221 -9.19 7.73 -1.30
C GLN A 221 -8.59 8.80 -2.22
N THR A 222 -9.35 9.85 -2.51
CA THR A 222 -8.87 10.98 -3.31
C THR A 222 -7.74 11.73 -2.61
N LEU A 223 -7.78 11.88 -1.29
CA LEU A 223 -6.73 12.56 -0.53
C LEU A 223 -5.40 11.79 -0.65
N TRP A 224 -5.45 10.47 -0.51
CA TRP A 224 -4.27 9.61 -0.69
C TRP A 224 -3.70 9.75 -2.10
N ASP A 225 -4.53 9.58 -3.14
CA ASP A 225 -4.10 9.71 -4.53
C ASP A 225 -3.50 11.09 -4.83
N GLU A 226 -4.14 12.17 -4.36
CA GLU A 226 -3.70 13.55 -4.61
C GLU A 226 -2.44 13.90 -3.81
N SER A 227 -2.31 13.43 -2.57
CA SER A 227 -1.11 13.66 -1.76
C SER A 227 0.10 12.96 -2.34
N MET A 228 -0.07 11.70 -2.75
CA MET A 228 0.99 10.95 -3.43
C MET A 228 1.38 11.61 -4.75
N ALA A 229 0.40 12.03 -5.55
CA ALA A 229 0.66 12.71 -6.80
C ALA A 229 1.39 14.06 -6.63
N ASP A 230 0.96 14.85 -5.64
CA ASP A 230 1.59 16.12 -5.30
C ASP A 230 3.02 15.95 -4.80
N ASN A 231 3.27 14.99 -3.90
CA ASN A 231 4.61 14.66 -3.40
C ASN A 231 5.55 14.19 -4.52
N ILE A 232 5.08 13.32 -5.44
CA ILE A 232 5.84 12.89 -6.61
C ILE A 232 6.21 14.09 -7.49
N ALA A 233 5.22 14.92 -7.85
CA ALA A 233 5.43 16.07 -8.72
C ALA A 233 6.40 17.08 -8.10
N ARG A 234 6.22 17.42 -6.81
CA ARG A 234 7.12 18.32 -6.07
C ARG A 234 8.55 17.79 -6.06
N TYR A 235 8.75 16.51 -5.74
CA TYR A 235 10.10 15.94 -5.75
C TYR A 235 10.72 15.98 -7.15
N LEU A 236 10.01 15.51 -8.18
CA LEU A 236 10.52 15.47 -9.54
C LEU A 236 10.71 16.84 -10.18
N GLN A 237 10.15 17.92 -9.63
CA GLN A 237 10.40 19.29 -10.05
C GLN A 237 11.50 19.97 -9.21
N SER A 238 11.84 19.41 -8.05
CA SER A 238 12.87 19.94 -7.15
C SER A 238 14.29 19.83 -7.75
N PRO A 239 15.25 20.66 -7.31
CA PRO A 239 16.64 20.53 -7.73
C PRO A 239 17.25 19.12 -7.60
N PRO A 240 17.06 18.35 -6.50
CA PRO A 240 17.58 16.98 -6.42
C PRO A 240 16.83 15.96 -7.28
N GLY A 241 15.55 16.21 -7.62
CA GLY A 241 14.70 15.26 -8.34
C GLY A 241 14.54 15.50 -9.84
N LYS A 242 14.81 16.72 -10.35
CA LYS A 242 14.53 17.13 -11.74
C LYS A 242 15.13 16.28 -12.85
N ASN A 243 16.19 15.54 -12.56
CA ASN A 243 16.82 14.61 -13.49
C ASN A 243 16.67 13.15 -13.06
N LYS A 244 16.01 12.84 -11.94
CA LYS A 244 15.78 11.48 -11.43
C LYS A 244 14.60 10.75 -12.09
N GLN A 245 14.81 9.55 -12.59
CA GLN A 245 13.71 8.62 -12.83
C GLN A 245 13.16 8.15 -11.49
N MET A 246 11.84 8.02 -11.36
CA MET A 246 11.22 7.56 -10.11
C MET A 246 10.48 6.24 -10.30
N VAL A 247 10.72 5.29 -9.38
CA VAL A 247 9.90 4.09 -9.23
C VAL A 247 8.92 4.34 -8.08
N VAL A 248 7.62 4.28 -8.37
CA VAL A 248 6.55 4.51 -7.39
C VAL A 248 5.97 3.18 -6.95
N LEU A 249 6.03 2.93 -5.64
CA LEU A 249 5.52 1.74 -4.99
C LEU A 249 4.24 2.10 -4.24
N ALA A 250 3.11 1.56 -4.70
CA ALA A 250 1.80 1.78 -4.11
C ALA A 250 0.87 0.59 -4.37
N GLY A 251 -0.15 0.44 -3.53
CA GLY A 251 -1.19 -0.56 -3.67
C GLY A 251 -1.83 -0.50 -5.05
N GLY A 252 -2.10 -1.66 -5.65
CA GLY A 252 -2.51 -1.76 -7.05
C GLY A 252 -3.74 -0.90 -7.42
N ASN A 253 -4.67 -0.67 -6.48
CA ASN A 253 -5.85 0.16 -6.70
C ASN A 253 -5.55 1.66 -6.90
N HIS A 254 -4.44 2.14 -6.36
CA HIS A 254 -3.98 3.52 -6.56
C HIS A 254 -3.37 3.75 -7.95
N ILE A 255 -2.96 2.68 -8.65
CA ILE A 255 -2.22 2.76 -9.93
C ILE A 255 -3.05 2.24 -11.11
N ARG A 256 -3.82 1.16 -10.93
CA ARG A 256 -4.51 0.45 -12.00
C ARG A 256 -5.37 1.38 -12.87
N TYR A 257 -5.37 1.11 -14.18
CA TYR A 257 -5.96 1.93 -15.24
C TYR A 257 -5.41 3.36 -15.36
N GLY A 258 -4.43 3.74 -14.52
CA GLY A 258 -3.87 5.08 -14.46
C GLY A 258 -4.74 6.11 -13.73
N PHE A 259 -5.90 5.75 -13.14
CA PHE A 259 -6.88 6.72 -12.62
C PHE A 259 -6.44 7.47 -11.36
N GLY A 260 -5.83 6.77 -10.39
CA GLY A 260 -5.42 7.34 -9.11
C GLY A 260 -4.17 8.22 -9.24
N ILE A 261 -3.05 7.73 -8.73
CA ILE A 261 -1.78 8.48 -8.71
C ILE A 261 -1.33 8.89 -10.13
N PRO A 262 -1.29 7.99 -11.16
CA PRO A 262 -0.63 8.33 -12.43
C PRO A 262 -1.26 9.52 -13.16
N ARG A 263 -2.59 9.55 -13.30
CA ARG A 263 -3.32 10.65 -13.93
C ARG A 263 -3.15 11.97 -13.17
N ARG A 264 -3.21 11.92 -11.84
CA ARG A 264 -3.06 13.11 -10.98
C ARG A 264 -1.62 13.66 -11.01
N VAL A 265 -0.61 12.80 -11.14
CA VAL A 265 0.77 13.23 -11.41
C VAL A 265 0.85 13.85 -12.79
N PHE A 266 0.32 13.21 -13.83
CA PHE A 266 0.39 13.72 -15.21
C PHE A 266 -0.27 15.10 -15.35
N ARG A 267 -1.35 15.38 -14.60
CA ARG A 267 -1.97 16.70 -14.52
C ARG A 267 -1.00 17.78 -14.02
N ARG A 268 -0.14 17.46 -13.05
CA ARG A 268 0.83 18.37 -12.41
C ARG A 268 2.18 18.43 -13.13
N LEU A 269 2.59 17.31 -13.68
CA LEU A 269 3.88 17.08 -14.33
C LEU A 269 3.67 16.17 -15.55
N PRO A 270 3.30 16.72 -16.72
CA PRO A 270 3.17 15.94 -17.95
C PRO A 270 4.52 15.32 -18.33
N THR A 271 4.62 14.00 -18.26
CA THR A 271 5.85 13.24 -18.53
C THR A 271 5.55 11.79 -18.93
N SER A 272 6.55 11.05 -19.42
CA SER A 272 6.39 9.64 -19.74
C SER A 272 6.25 8.80 -18.47
N TYR A 273 5.34 7.85 -18.48
CA TYR A 273 5.22 6.87 -17.42
C TYR A 273 4.87 5.48 -17.97
N ALA A 274 5.11 4.46 -17.15
CA ALA A 274 4.70 3.08 -17.42
C ALA A 274 4.02 2.48 -16.18
N LEU A 275 3.07 1.59 -16.40
CA LEU A 275 2.27 0.91 -15.39
C LEU A 275 2.58 -0.59 -15.37
N VAL A 276 3.06 -1.09 -14.24
CA VAL A 276 3.32 -2.52 -14.00
C VAL A 276 2.39 -3.00 -12.90
N GLY A 277 1.59 -4.02 -13.21
CA GLY A 277 0.69 -4.68 -12.26
C GLY A 277 1.19 -6.05 -11.86
N ASN A 278 0.75 -6.50 -10.69
CA ASN A 278 0.86 -7.88 -10.26
C ASN A 278 -0.52 -8.56 -10.25
N HIS A 279 -0.60 -9.80 -10.71
CA HIS A 279 -1.79 -10.63 -10.68
C HIS A 279 -1.49 -12.00 -10.05
N GLU A 280 -2.09 -12.25 -8.90
CA GLU A 280 -1.94 -13.52 -8.19
C GLU A 280 -2.85 -14.60 -8.77
N LEU A 281 -2.28 -15.62 -9.41
CA LEU A 281 -3.03 -16.76 -9.95
C LEU A 281 -3.29 -17.85 -8.90
N GLU A 282 -2.37 -17.99 -7.95
CA GLU A 282 -2.42 -18.99 -6.89
C GLU A 282 -2.55 -18.28 -5.53
N ILE A 283 -3.76 -18.30 -4.96
CA ILE A 283 -4.08 -17.67 -3.67
C ILE A 283 -4.45 -18.78 -2.67
N PRO A 284 -3.78 -18.87 -1.50
CA PRO A 284 -4.10 -19.83 -0.45
C PRO A 284 -5.58 -19.78 -0.02
N GLU A 285 -6.15 -20.94 0.32
CA GLU A 285 -7.59 -21.05 0.64
C GLU A 285 -7.99 -20.15 1.82
N ASP A 286 -7.14 -20.06 2.85
CA ASP A 286 -7.31 -19.19 4.03
C ASP A 286 -7.24 -17.69 3.71
N LYS A 287 -6.77 -17.34 2.50
CA LYS A 287 -6.69 -15.98 1.98
C LYS A 287 -7.80 -15.67 0.98
N LYS A 288 -8.50 -16.67 0.45
CA LYS A 288 -9.60 -16.46 -0.50
C LYS A 288 -10.78 -15.73 0.12
N ASP A 289 -11.04 -15.91 1.41
CA ASP A 289 -12.08 -15.16 2.14
C ASP A 289 -11.79 -13.65 2.22
N ARG A 290 -10.54 -13.24 1.97
CA ARG A 290 -10.14 -11.82 1.88
C ARG A 290 -10.33 -11.25 0.47
N LEU A 291 -10.50 -12.09 -0.54
CA LEU A 291 -10.83 -11.67 -1.89
C LEU A 291 -12.30 -11.28 -1.90
N MET A 292 -12.55 -9.97 -1.80
CA MET A 292 -13.91 -9.46 -1.94
C MET A 292 -14.43 -9.82 -3.35
N ASP A 293 -15.64 -10.42 -3.41
CA ASP A 293 -16.36 -10.62 -4.68
C ASP A 293 -16.88 -9.27 -5.18
N VAL A 294 -15.96 -8.44 -5.67
CA VAL A 294 -16.24 -7.11 -6.21
C VAL A 294 -16.49 -7.24 -7.69
N ARG A 295 -17.71 -6.92 -8.11
CA ARG A 295 -18.01 -6.74 -9.52
C ARG A 295 -17.41 -5.41 -10.00
N MET A 296 -16.24 -5.50 -10.60
CA MET A 296 -15.54 -4.35 -11.16
C MET A 296 -16.29 -3.76 -12.39
N PRO A 297 -16.40 -2.42 -12.50
CA PRO A 297 -16.89 -1.75 -13.69
C PRO A 297 -16.03 -2.07 -14.91
N ARG A 298 -16.64 -2.00 -16.10
CA ARG A 298 -15.89 -2.10 -17.35
C ARG A 298 -15.34 -0.73 -17.74
N PHE A 299 -14.02 -0.59 -17.67
CA PHE A 299 -13.30 0.59 -18.12
C PHE A 299 -12.86 0.47 -19.60
N PRO A 300 -12.75 1.59 -20.33
CA PRO A 300 -12.43 1.59 -21.76
C PRO A 300 -10.91 1.55 -22.04
N MET A 301 -10.12 0.89 -21.19
CA MET A 301 -8.65 0.84 -21.31
C MET A 301 -8.05 -0.31 -20.50
N PRO A 302 -6.84 -0.79 -20.87
CA PRO A 302 -6.10 -1.75 -20.06
C PRO A 302 -5.81 -1.24 -18.64
N ALA A 303 -5.69 -2.16 -17.69
CA ALA A 303 -5.35 -1.83 -16.30
C ALA A 303 -3.87 -1.49 -16.12
N TRP A 304 -3.00 -2.05 -16.96
CA TRP A 304 -1.55 -1.93 -16.89
C TRP A 304 -0.97 -1.90 -18.30
N ASP A 305 0.29 -1.46 -18.44
CA ASP A 305 1.06 -1.71 -19.65
C ASP A 305 1.59 -3.15 -19.63
N PHE A 306 2.11 -3.57 -18.47
CA PHE A 306 2.56 -4.94 -18.21
C PHE A 306 1.85 -5.52 -16.98
N GLU A 307 1.34 -6.74 -17.11
CA GLU A 307 0.80 -7.54 -16.00
C GLU A 307 1.72 -8.74 -15.77
N VAL A 308 2.30 -8.81 -14.57
CA VAL A 308 3.14 -9.92 -14.12
C VAL A 308 2.29 -10.88 -13.33
N TYR A 309 2.32 -12.16 -13.68
CA TYR A 309 1.54 -13.19 -13.00
C TYR A 309 2.37 -13.88 -11.93
N THR A 310 1.98 -13.76 -10.68
CA THR A 310 2.68 -14.39 -9.56
C THR A 310 1.80 -15.37 -8.81
N ARG A 311 2.40 -16.10 -7.88
CA ARG A 311 1.68 -16.70 -6.76
C ARG A 311 1.64 -15.74 -5.59
N TYR A 312 0.74 -15.99 -4.65
CA TYR A 312 0.77 -15.34 -3.35
C TYR A 312 1.88 -15.97 -2.51
N GLU A 313 2.75 -15.12 -1.94
CA GLU A 313 3.84 -15.54 -1.07
C GLU A 313 3.84 -14.68 0.19
N GLY A 314 3.48 -15.28 1.33
CA GLY A 314 3.60 -14.61 2.63
C GLY A 314 5.06 -14.50 3.09
N LEU A 315 5.26 -13.87 4.26
CA LEU A 315 6.55 -13.93 4.94
C LEU A 315 6.84 -15.37 5.39
N ASN A 316 7.99 -15.89 5.01
CA ASN A 316 8.48 -17.18 5.45
C ASN A 316 9.16 -17.06 6.83
N SER A 317 8.45 -16.52 7.81
CA SER A 317 8.94 -16.44 9.19
C SER A 317 8.04 -17.26 10.11
N GLU A 318 8.65 -18.27 10.74
CA GLU A 318 8.08 -18.92 11.91
C GLU A 318 8.13 -17.91 13.06
N LYS A 319 7.17 -16.99 13.09
CA LYS A 319 7.14 -15.93 14.09
C LYS A 319 6.82 -16.53 15.46
N VAL A 320 7.57 -16.09 16.45
CA VAL A 320 7.32 -16.42 17.85
C VAL A 320 6.74 -15.20 18.56
N MET A 321 5.99 -15.45 19.63
CA MET A 321 5.40 -14.41 20.45
C MET A 321 5.73 -14.67 21.90
N LEU A 322 5.93 -13.60 22.67
CA LEU A 322 6.06 -13.70 24.12
C LEU A 322 4.69 -14.03 24.76
N GLY A 323 3.59 -13.47 24.24
CA GLY A 323 2.22 -13.73 24.71
C GLY A 323 1.82 -12.92 25.95
N VAL A 324 2.21 -11.65 25.95
CA VAL A 324 1.81 -10.65 26.95
C VAL A 324 0.93 -9.58 26.33
N ARG A 325 0.03 -9.01 27.13
CA ARG A 325 -0.62 -7.73 26.87
C ARG A 325 0.16 -6.67 27.65
N LEU A 326 0.57 -5.61 26.99
CA LEU A 326 1.28 -4.49 27.61
C LEU A 326 0.30 -3.37 27.94
N ASP A 327 0.62 -2.57 28.95
CA ASP A 327 -0.06 -1.29 29.17
C ASP A 327 0.47 -0.23 28.17
N ASP A 328 -0.36 0.75 27.86
CA ASP A 328 -0.04 1.86 26.96
C ASP A 328 0.59 3.06 27.71
N GLU A 329 1.09 2.86 28.94
CA GLU A 329 1.74 3.93 29.72
C GLU A 329 3.14 4.24 29.18
N GLU A 330 3.43 5.53 28.99
CA GLU A 330 4.73 5.99 28.47
C GLU A 330 5.90 5.65 29.44
N GLY A 331 6.97 5.10 28.88
CA GLY A 331 8.26 4.89 29.56
C GLY A 331 8.31 3.68 30.50
N ALA A 332 7.27 2.85 30.55
CA ALA A 332 7.25 1.64 31.36
C ALA A 332 6.60 0.48 30.61
N VAL A 333 7.36 -0.57 30.30
CA VAL A 333 6.85 -1.78 29.66
C VAL A 333 6.24 -2.72 30.69
N ARG A 334 5.05 -2.33 31.18
CA ARG A 334 4.31 -3.09 32.18
C ARG A 334 3.43 -4.14 31.53
N ILE A 335 3.47 -5.34 32.09
CA ILE A 335 2.60 -6.44 31.68
C ILE A 335 1.22 -6.23 32.28
N ALA A 336 0.26 -5.94 31.43
CA ALA A 336 -1.15 -5.80 31.77
C ALA A 336 -1.89 -7.15 31.79
N GLY A 337 -1.30 -8.18 31.20
CA GLY A 337 -1.85 -9.54 31.23
C GLY A 337 -0.95 -10.55 30.56
N VAL A 338 -1.05 -11.81 30.98
CA VAL A 338 -0.28 -12.93 30.44
C VAL A 338 -1.23 -13.99 29.91
N MET A 339 -1.00 -14.44 28.69
CA MET A 339 -1.76 -15.56 28.13
C MET A 339 -1.28 -16.87 28.78
N PRO A 340 -2.15 -17.70 29.39
CA PRO A 340 -1.73 -18.86 30.19
C PRO A 340 -0.80 -19.85 29.45
N ASP A 341 -1.10 -20.15 28.18
CA ASP A 341 -0.36 -21.13 27.37
C ASP A 341 0.73 -20.49 26.48
N SER A 342 1.18 -19.28 26.83
CA SER A 342 2.23 -18.57 26.10
C SER A 342 3.63 -18.81 26.64
N VAL A 343 4.64 -18.34 25.89
CA VAL A 343 6.04 -18.29 26.34
C VAL A 343 6.16 -17.55 27.67
N ALA A 344 5.48 -16.42 27.83
CA ALA A 344 5.44 -15.64 29.06
C ALA A 344 4.80 -16.41 30.22
N GLY A 345 3.68 -17.09 29.97
CA GLY A 345 3.01 -17.92 30.96
C GLY A 345 3.90 -19.04 31.47
N ARG A 346 4.57 -19.76 30.55
CA ARG A 346 5.53 -20.82 30.87
C ARG A 346 6.78 -20.30 31.59
N ALA A 347 7.29 -19.13 31.19
CA ALA A 347 8.42 -18.46 31.83
C ALA A 347 8.09 -17.91 33.23
N GLY A 348 6.80 -17.88 33.62
CA GLY A 348 6.37 -17.40 34.93
C GLY A 348 6.29 -15.87 35.06
N LEU A 349 6.17 -15.17 33.93
CA LEU A 349 5.78 -13.75 33.91
C LEU A 349 4.35 -13.59 34.42
N LYS A 350 4.06 -12.42 35.01
CA LYS A 350 2.79 -12.11 35.66
C LYS A 350 2.32 -10.71 35.32
N GLU A 351 1.01 -10.51 35.45
CA GLU A 351 0.43 -9.16 35.45
C GLU A 351 1.08 -8.30 36.55
N GLY A 352 1.39 -7.05 36.20
CA GLY A 352 2.07 -6.08 37.04
C GLY A 352 3.59 -6.07 36.92
N ASP A 353 4.20 -7.10 36.33
CA ASP A 353 5.65 -7.12 36.06
C ASP A 353 6.04 -5.97 35.15
N LEU A 354 7.15 -5.32 35.47
CA LEU A 354 7.76 -4.28 34.64
C LEU A 354 8.98 -4.86 33.94
N ILE A 355 8.99 -4.92 32.61
CA ILE A 355 10.11 -5.44 31.83
C ILE A 355 11.15 -4.32 31.68
N LEU A 356 12.37 -4.56 32.18
CA LEU A 356 13.48 -3.60 32.17
C LEU A 356 14.49 -3.89 31.05
N GLN A 357 14.76 -5.19 30.78
CA GLN A 357 15.71 -5.60 29.75
C GLN A 357 15.31 -6.92 29.08
N ILE A 358 15.78 -7.12 27.85
CA ILE A 358 15.77 -8.38 27.12
C ILE A 358 17.14 -8.61 26.47
N ASP A 359 17.78 -9.75 26.76
CA ASP A 359 19.11 -10.11 26.29
C ASP A 359 20.18 -9.02 26.54
N GLY A 360 20.08 -8.40 27.71
CA GLY A 360 20.96 -7.29 28.13
C GLY A 360 20.70 -5.96 27.42
N GLN A 361 19.70 -5.88 26.54
CA GLN A 361 19.26 -4.63 25.93
C GLN A 361 18.18 -3.97 26.80
N PRO A 362 18.29 -2.66 27.11
CA PRO A 362 17.22 -1.91 27.77
C PRO A 362 15.91 -1.98 26.99
N VAL A 363 14.81 -2.05 27.74
CA VAL A 363 13.44 -1.98 27.25
C VAL A 363 12.80 -0.75 27.86
N GLU A 364 12.73 0.33 27.10
CA GLU A 364 12.22 1.63 27.56
C GLU A 364 10.75 1.83 27.17
N GLU A 365 10.34 1.19 26.06
CA GLU A 365 8.98 1.28 25.53
C GLU A 365 8.55 -0.05 24.89
N ASN A 366 7.24 -0.19 24.64
CA ASN A 366 6.65 -1.42 24.10
C ASN A 366 7.29 -1.85 22.77
N PHE A 367 7.70 -0.89 21.94
CA PHE A 367 8.40 -1.15 20.68
C PHE A 367 9.70 -1.94 20.87
N ASP A 368 10.49 -1.65 21.92
CA ASP A 368 11.78 -2.32 22.16
C ASP A 368 11.59 -3.82 22.39
N LEU A 369 10.61 -4.18 23.23
CA LEU A 369 10.29 -5.57 23.53
C LEU A 369 9.74 -6.28 22.30
N VAL A 370 8.78 -5.67 21.59
CA VAL A 370 8.19 -6.26 20.39
C VAL A 370 9.26 -6.48 19.31
N TYR A 371 10.14 -5.51 19.10
CA TYR A 371 11.26 -5.64 18.15
C TYR A 371 12.19 -6.78 18.55
N ALA A 372 12.62 -6.84 19.82
CA ALA A 372 13.52 -7.89 20.31
C ALA A 372 12.93 -9.29 20.18
N VAL A 373 11.63 -9.47 20.50
CA VAL A 373 10.92 -10.74 20.31
C VAL A 373 10.80 -11.10 18.83
N LYS A 374 10.58 -10.12 17.94
CA LYS A 374 10.52 -10.36 16.50
C LYS A 374 11.83 -10.88 15.91
N GLN A 375 12.96 -10.59 16.54
CA GLN A 375 14.27 -11.13 16.14
C GLN A 375 14.47 -12.61 16.55
N LYS A 376 13.55 -13.18 17.32
CA LYS A 376 13.63 -14.57 17.82
C LYS A 376 12.98 -15.54 16.85
N LYS A 377 13.49 -16.77 16.88
CA LYS A 377 13.00 -17.92 16.13
C LYS A 377 12.56 -19.03 17.06
N PRO A 378 11.81 -20.03 16.57
CA PRO A 378 11.51 -21.20 17.36
C PRO A 378 12.78 -21.91 17.83
N GLY A 379 12.83 -22.22 19.11
CA GLY A 379 13.99 -22.78 19.80
C GLY A 379 14.93 -21.75 20.43
N ASP A 380 14.79 -20.45 20.11
CA ASP A 380 15.60 -19.42 20.75
C ASP A 380 15.18 -19.21 22.21
N THR A 381 16.11 -18.73 23.02
CA THR A 381 15.85 -18.24 24.38
C THR A 381 16.01 -16.73 24.44
N ALA A 382 15.36 -16.10 25.42
CA ALA A 382 15.60 -14.72 25.82
C ALA A 382 15.75 -14.59 27.32
N GLN A 383 16.75 -13.84 27.76
CA GLN A 383 16.93 -13.49 29.16
C GLN A 383 16.22 -12.15 29.43
N LEU A 384 15.15 -12.17 30.22
CA LEU A 384 14.44 -10.99 30.65
C LEU A 384 14.93 -10.55 32.04
N VAL A 385 15.09 -9.24 32.22
CA VAL A 385 15.19 -8.63 33.54
C VAL A 385 13.89 -7.89 33.80
N ILE A 386 13.20 -8.25 34.87
CA ILE A 386 11.93 -7.63 35.26
C ILE A 386 12.02 -7.04 36.66
N GLU A 387 11.15 -6.08 36.97
CA GLU A 387 10.85 -5.66 38.33
C GLU A 387 9.46 -6.17 38.74
N ARG A 388 9.41 -6.89 39.86
CA ARG A 388 8.17 -7.42 40.46
C ARG A 388 8.14 -7.03 41.93
N ALA A 389 7.13 -6.26 42.32
CA ALA A 389 6.97 -5.78 43.70
C ALA A 389 8.22 -5.08 44.27
N GLY A 390 8.98 -4.37 43.43
CA GLY A 390 10.20 -3.65 43.80
C GLY A 390 11.48 -4.48 43.82
N GLU A 391 11.42 -5.78 43.50
CA GLU A 391 12.60 -6.64 43.36
C GLU A 391 12.89 -6.92 41.88
N GLN A 392 14.18 -6.90 41.50
CA GLN A 392 14.61 -7.29 40.17
C GLN A 392 14.77 -8.81 40.09
N LEU A 393 14.20 -9.41 39.05
CA LEU A 393 14.24 -10.83 38.78
C LEU A 393 14.75 -11.08 37.36
N GLU A 394 15.57 -12.12 37.20
CA GLU A 394 15.98 -12.64 35.90
C GLU A 394 15.06 -13.82 35.53
N ILE A 395 14.41 -13.72 34.38
CA ILE A 395 13.47 -14.72 33.86
C ILE A 395 13.94 -15.18 32.49
N GLU A 396 14.18 -16.47 32.32
CA GLU A 396 14.45 -17.05 31.00
C GLU A 396 13.13 -17.42 30.30
N ALA A 397 12.99 -16.95 29.06
CA ALA A 397 11.88 -17.27 28.19
C ALA A 397 12.37 -18.15 27.03
N ILE A 398 11.70 -19.27 26.78
CA ILE A 398 12.04 -20.20 25.70
C ILE A 398 10.94 -20.13 24.63
N PHE A 399 11.31 -19.68 23.43
CA PHE A 399 10.40 -19.56 22.30
C PHE A 399 10.25 -20.90 21.59
N GLU A 400 9.58 -21.86 22.23
CA GLU A 400 9.35 -23.18 21.63
C GLU A 400 8.53 -23.08 20.33
N THR A 401 8.79 -23.98 19.38
CA THR A 401 7.93 -24.16 18.21
C THR A 401 6.54 -24.55 18.69
N PRO A 402 5.45 -23.89 18.24
CA PRO A 402 4.11 -24.35 18.55
C PRO A 402 4.00 -25.82 18.19
N ALA A 403 3.49 -26.66 19.09
CA ALA A 403 3.19 -28.04 18.75
C ALA A 403 2.25 -28.00 17.53
N SER A 404 2.65 -28.64 16.44
CA SER A 404 1.79 -28.78 15.26
C SER A 404 0.50 -29.49 15.68
N GLU A 405 -0.64 -28.80 15.63
CA GLU A 405 -1.95 -29.44 15.69
C GLU A 405 -2.26 -30.18 14.38
#